data_AF-A0A7V1LQ17-F1
#
_entry.id   AF-A0A7V1LQ17-F1
#
_cell.length_a   1.000
_cell.length_b   1.000
_cell.length_c   1.000
_cell.angle_alpha   90.00
_cell.angle_beta   90.00
_cell.angle_gamma   90.00
#
_symmetry.space_group_name_H-M   'P 1'
#
loop_
_entity.id
_entity.type
_entity.pdbx_description
1 polymer ?
#
loop_
_entity_poly.entity_id
_entity_poly.type
_entity_poly.pdbx_seq_one_letter_code
_entity_poly.pdbx_strand_id
1 'polypeptide(L)'
;MKVLFTGGGTGGHFYPIIAIAQELNKRIEKEHFPELRLYFMSDNVYDERLLFENGIAFIKVKTGKVRKYFSILNILDVFKIPIAAIHALVRILFLFPDVV
;
A
#
# COMPACT_ATOMS: atom_id res chain seq x y z
N MET A 1 -12.66 9.44 7.10
CA MET A 1 -11.41 9.79 6.36
C MET A 1 -10.78 8.51 5.82
N LYS A 2 -10.15 8.54 4.66
CA LYS A 2 -9.47 7.41 4.02
C LYS A 2 -7.98 7.71 3.87
N VAL A 3 -7.14 6.87 4.46
CA VAL A 3 -5.68 6.97 4.34
C VAL A 3 -5.18 5.79 3.53
N LEU A 4 -4.39 6.08 2.50
CA LEU A 4 -3.81 5.08 1.62
C LEU A 4 -2.30 5.01 1.83
N PHE A 5 -1.82 3.94 2.46
CA PHE A 5 -0.40 3.67 2.52
C PHE A 5 0.09 2.99 1.24
N THR A 6 1.34 3.27 0.86
CA THR A 6 2.04 2.58 -0.23
C THR A 6 3.48 2.26 0.19
N GLY A 7 4.02 1.17 -0.34
CA GLY A 7 5.36 0.72 0.00
C GLY A 7 5.77 -0.55 -0.71
N GLY A 8 7.06 -0.87 -0.64
CA GLY A 8 7.58 -2.13 -1.14
C GLY A 8 7.07 -3.32 -0.32
N GLY A 9 6.97 -4.50 -0.93
CA GLY A 9 6.55 -5.74 -0.27
C GLY A 9 7.59 -6.34 0.70
N THR A 10 8.48 -5.53 1.27
CA THR A 10 9.50 -5.96 2.23
C THR A 10 9.23 -5.36 3.60
N GLY A 11 9.73 -6.01 4.66
CA GLY A 11 9.57 -5.55 6.04
C GLY A 11 10.00 -4.10 6.28
N GLY A 12 11.02 -3.63 5.56
CA GLY A 12 11.56 -2.26 5.72
C GLY A 12 10.58 -1.14 5.38
N HIS A 13 9.62 -1.36 4.48
CA HIS A 13 8.53 -0.41 4.23
C HIS A 13 7.28 -0.75 5.04
N PHE A 14 7.05 -2.05 5.25
CA PHE A 14 5.84 -2.56 5.89
C PHE A 14 5.74 -2.22 7.37
N TYR A 15 6.78 -2.48 8.17
CA TYR A 15 6.72 -2.25 9.62
C TYR A 15 6.53 -0.78 10.02
N PRO A 16 7.17 0.21 9.37
CA PRO A 16 6.87 1.61 9.61
C PRO A 16 5.40 1.97 9.36
N ILE A 17 4.77 1.41 8.31
CA ILE A 17 3.35 1.63 8.02
C ILE A 17 2.47 1.07 9.15
N ILE A 18 2.79 -0.14 9.63
CA ILE A 18 2.07 -0.74 10.77
C ILE A 18 2.20 0.13 12.02
N ALA A 19 3.40 0.64 12.32
CA ALA A 19 3.61 1.53 13.47
C ALA A 19 2.76 2.81 13.38
N ILE A 20 2.65 3.41 12.18
CA ILE A 20 1.78 4.58 11.95
C ILE A 20 0.31 4.19 12.13
N ALA A 21 -0.14 3.07 11.55
CA ALA A 21 -1.52 2.60 11.68
C ALA A 21 -1.92 2.34 13.13
N GLN A 22 -1.03 1.72 13.93
CA GLN A 22 -1.24 1.49 15.36
C GLN A 22 -1.41 2.80 16.12
N GLU A 23 -0.57 3.80 15.85
CA GLU A 23 -0.66 5.10 16.49
C GLU A 23 -1.94 5.87 16.09
N LEU A 24 -2.34 5.80 14.82
CA LEU A 24 -3.61 6.37 14.36
C LEU A 24 -4.80 5.71 15.06
N ASN A 25 -4.84 4.38 15.12
CA ASN A 25 -5.91 3.63 15.79
C ASN A 25 -6.04 4.02 17.26
N LYS A 26 -4.91 4.14 17.99
CA LYS A 26 -4.90 4.59 19.40
C LYS A 26 -5.47 6.00 19.57
N ARG A 27 -5.16 6.92 18.67
CA ARG A 27 -5.66 8.30 18.73
C ARG A 27 -7.15 8.38 18.47
N ILE A 28 -7.66 7.61 17.51
CA ILE A 28 -9.08 7.58 17.18
C ILE A 28 -9.90 7.06 18.35
N GLU A 29 -9.42 5.97 18.97
CA GLU A 29 -10.05 5.40 20.16
C GLU A 29 -10.10 6.41 21.31
N LYS A 30 -9.03 7.17 21.52
CA LYS A 30 -8.94 8.18 22.59
C LYS A 30 -9.81 9.41 22.31
N GLU A 31 -9.79 9.92 21.08
CA GLU A 31 -10.39 11.22 20.72
C GLU A 31 -11.80 11.11 20.13
N HIS A 32 -12.36 9.90 20.00
CA HIS A 32 -13.68 9.64 19.40
C HIS A 32 -13.82 10.27 17.99
N PHE A 33 -12.75 10.19 17.20
CA PHE A 33 -12.73 10.72 15.84
C PHE A 33 -13.72 9.96 14.93
N PRO A 34 -14.27 10.60 13.87
CA PRO A 34 -15.06 9.93 12.85
C PRO A 34 -14.29 8.80 12.15
N GLU A 35 -15.05 7.86 11.56
CA GLU A 35 -14.57 6.63 10.92
C GLU A 35 -13.32 6.85 10.03
N LEU A 36 -12.17 6.34 10.47
CA LEU A 36 -10.95 6.24 9.67
C LEU A 36 -10.91 4.89 8.95
N ARG A 37 -10.65 4.91 7.65
CA ARG A 37 -10.43 3.71 6.84
C ARG A 37 -9.00 3.70 6.35
N LEU A 38 -8.29 2.64 6.70
CA LEU A 38 -6.89 2.45 6.33
C LEU A 38 -6.80 1.49 5.14
N TYR A 39 -5.98 1.85 4.16
CA TYR A 39 -5.72 1.03 2.98
C TYR A 39 -4.22 0.86 2.79
N PHE A 40 -3.78 -0.28 2.28
CA PHE A 40 -2.40 -0.50 1.86
C PHE A 40 -2.38 -0.98 0.42
N MET A 41 -1.76 -0.20 -0.47
CA MET A 41 -1.62 -0.54 -1.88
C MET A 41 -0.18 -0.97 -2.18
N SER A 42 -0.03 -2.22 -2.62
CA SER A 42 1.27 -2.77 -3.02
C SER A 42 1.12 -3.97 -3.95
N ASP A 43 2.24 -4.44 -4.49
CA ASP A 43 2.32 -5.65 -5.31
C ASP A 43 2.17 -6.93 -4.48
N ASN A 44 2.75 -6.93 -3.27
CA ASN A 44 2.71 -8.06 -2.34
C ASN A 44 2.57 -7.57 -0.91
N VAL A 45 1.96 -8.40 -0.07
CA VAL A 45 1.89 -8.19 1.37
C VAL A 45 3.04 -8.91 2.04
N TYR A 46 3.71 -8.24 2.98
CA TYR A 46 4.74 -8.86 3.80
C TYR A 46 4.13 -9.75 4.89
N ASP A 47 3.14 -9.22 5.62
CA ASP A 47 2.36 -9.96 6.62
C ASP A 47 0.87 -9.57 6.56
N GLU A 48 0.03 -10.49 6.07
CA GLU A 48 -1.42 -10.25 5.93
C GLU A 48 -2.14 -10.18 7.28
N ARG A 49 -1.61 -10.86 8.32
CA ARG A 49 -2.22 -10.88 9.65
C ARG A 49 -2.10 -9.52 10.31
N LEU A 50 -0.91 -8.91 10.22
CA LEU A 50 -0.68 -7.57 10.77
C LEU A 50 -1.56 -6.50 10.09
N LEU A 51 -1.83 -6.62 8.79
CA LEU A 51 -2.78 -5.72 8.13
C LEU A 51 -4.19 -5.90 8.70
N PHE A 52 -4.64 -7.15 8.81
CA PHE A 52 -5.96 -7.47 9.34
C PHE A 52 -6.15 -6.99 10.78
N GLU A 53 -5.18 -7.26 11.66
CA GLU A 53 -5.19 -6.84 13.07
C GLU A 53 -5.24 -5.31 13.24
N ASN A 54 -4.71 -4.56 12.28
CA ASN A 54 -4.72 -3.09 12.29
C ASN A 54 -5.86 -2.49 11.46
N GLY A 55 -6.79 -3.30 10.95
CA GLY A 55 -7.94 -2.83 10.16
C GLY A 55 -7.54 -2.23 8.80
N ILE A 56 -6.41 -2.65 8.23
CA ILE A 56 -5.89 -2.11 6.98
C ILE A 56 -6.35 -2.99 5.81
N ALA A 57 -7.11 -2.41 4.87
CA ALA A 57 -7.57 -3.11 3.67
C ALA A 57 -6.47 -3.14 2.60
N PHE A 58 -6.08 -4.36 2.18
CA PHE A 58 -5.07 -4.52 1.13
C PHE A 58 -5.65 -4.34 -0.28
N ILE A 59 -4.99 -3.51 -1.10
CA ILE A 59 -5.30 -3.29 -2.52
C ILE A 59 -4.11 -3.76 -3.35
N LYS A 60 -4.26 -4.90 -4.02
CA LYS A 60 -3.21 -5.46 -4.87
C LYS A 60 -3.06 -4.66 -6.17
N VAL A 61 -1.85 -4.17 -6.42
CA VAL A 61 -1.45 -3.58 -7.71
C VAL A 61 -0.18 -4.25 -8.19
N LYS A 62 -0.32 -5.10 -9.21
CA LYS A 62 0.81 -5.78 -9.85
C LYS A 62 1.71 -4.75 -10.52
N THR A 63 3.00 -4.77 -10.21
CA THR A 63 4.01 -3.88 -10.82
C THR A 63 5.25 -4.64 -11.26
N GLY A 64 6.04 -4.03 -12.15
CA GLY A 64 7.36 -4.53 -12.53
C GLY A 64 8.43 -4.15 -11.50
N LYS A 65 9.63 -4.74 -11.62
CA LYS A 65 10.78 -4.41 -10.76
C LYS A 65 11.97 -4.00 -11.62
N VAL A 66 12.60 -2.89 -11.26
CA VAL A 66 13.86 -2.47 -11.87
C VAL A 66 15.00 -3.22 -11.18
N ARG A 67 15.52 -4.29 -11.80
CA ARG A 67 16.65 -5.05 -11.27
C ARG A 67 17.95 -4.40 -11.73
N LYS A 68 18.88 -4.17 -10.80
CA LYS A 68 20.20 -3.57 -11.10
C LYS A 68 21.16 -4.52 -11.85
N TYR A 69 20.84 -5.81 -11.91
CA TYR A 69 21.59 -6.84 -12.63
C TYR A 69 20.91 -7.19 -13.96
N PHE A 70 21.69 -7.78 -14.88
CA PHE A 70 21.13 -8.27 -16.14
C PHE A 70 20.05 -9.32 -15.87
N SER A 71 18.83 -9.04 -16.31
CA SER A 71 17.70 -9.93 -16.17
C SER A 71 16.76 -9.73 -17.35
N ILE A 72 16.38 -10.82 -18.01
CA ILE A 72 15.38 -10.82 -19.09
C ILE A 72 14.05 -10.21 -18.60
N LEU A 73 13.77 -10.33 -17.29
CA LEU A 73 12.60 -9.74 -16.67
C LEU A 73 12.58 -8.21 -16.74
N ASN A 74 13.73 -7.53 -16.85
CA ASN A 74 13.76 -6.07 -17.00
C ASN A 74 13.12 -5.63 -18.33
N ILE A 75 13.27 -6.43 -19.41
CA ILE A 75 12.66 -6.13 -20.71
C ILE A 75 11.14 -6.17 -20.59
N LEU A 76 10.61 -7.21 -19.95
CA LEU A 76 9.17 -7.33 -19.71
C LEU A 76 8.65 -6.25 -18.75
N ASP A 77 9.44 -5.92 -17.72
CA ASP A 77 9.01 -4.98 -16.69
C ASP A 77 8.99 -3.52 -17.17
N VAL A 78 9.76 -3.16 -18.21
CA VAL A 78 9.65 -1.84 -18.88
C VAL A 78 8.23 -1.59 -19.41
N PHE A 79 7.53 -2.64 -19.88
CA PHE A 79 6.15 -2.52 -20.34
C PHE A 79 5.13 -2.63 -19.18
N LYS A 80 5.43 -3.43 -18.16
CA LYS A 80 4.51 -3.60 -17.02
C LYS A 80 4.42 -2.36 -16.14
N ILE A 81 5.53 -1.65 -15.90
CA ILE A 81 5.56 -0.48 -15.02
C ILE A 81 4.56 0.63 -15.45
N PRO A 82 4.52 1.10 -16.71
CA PRO A 82 3.56 2.12 -17.11
C PRO A 82 2.11 1.63 -17.04
N ILE A 83 1.83 0.37 -17.40
CA ILE A 83 0.50 -0.24 -17.26
C ILE A 83 0.08 -0.29 -15.79
N ALA A 84 1.00 -0.68 -14.91
CA ALA A 84 0.79 -0.72 -13.46
C ALA A 84 0.55 0.68 -12.90
N ALA A 85 1.24 1.71 -13.39
CA ALA A 85 1.05 3.09 -12.99
C ALA A 85 -0.35 3.60 -13.36
N ILE A 86 -0.83 3.31 -14.58
CA ILE A 86 -2.21 3.64 -15.00
C ILE A 86 -3.23 2.89 -14.13
N HIS A 87 -3.01 1.58 -13.89
CA HIS A 87 -3.91 0.81 -13.02
C HIS A 87 -3.92 1.33 -11.58
N ALA A 88 -2.76 1.70 -11.01
CA ALA A 88 -2.65 2.32 -9.70
C ALA A 88 -3.41 3.64 -9.65
N LEU A 89 -3.23 4.50 -10.66
CA LEU A 89 -3.91 5.79 -10.77
C LEU A 89 -5.43 5.60 -10.79
N VAL A 90 -5.94 4.68 -11.62
CA VAL A 90 -7.37 4.36 -11.66
C VAL A 90 -7.87 3.86 -10.31
N ARG A 91 -7.12 2.99 -9.62
CA ARG A 91 -7.47 2.51 -8.28
C ARG A 91 -7.53 3.63 -7.26
N ILE A 92 -6.58 4.57 -7.28
CA ILE A 92 -6.55 5.74 -6.39
C ILE A 92 -7.75 6.65 -6.67
N LEU A 93 -8.07 6.90 -7.95
CA LEU A 93 -9.22 7.72 -8.34
C LEU A 93 -10.55 7.13 -7.84
N PHE A 94 -10.74 5.81 -7.93
CA PHE A 94 -11.93 5.15 -7.41
C PHE A 94 -11.97 5.06 -5.89
N LEU A 95 -10.81 4.83 -5.25
CA LEU A 95 -10.71 4.80 -3.80
C LEU A 95 -11.02 6.18 -3.20
N PHE A 96 -10.57 7.23 -3.89
CA PHE A 96 -10.66 8.64 -3.50
C PHE A 96 -10.16 8.84 -2.06
N PRO A 97 -8.86 8.56 -1.79
CA PRO A 97 -8.29 8.74 -0.46
C PRO A 97 -8.09 10.23 -0.14
N ASP A 98 -8.19 10.60 1.13
CA ASP A 98 -7.92 11.96 1.60
C ASP A 98 -6.42 12.22 1.70
N VAL A 99 -5.64 11.18 2.02
CA VAL A 99 -4.18 11.22 2.18
C VAL A 99 -3.55 9.95 1.60
N VAL A 100 -2.40 10.10 0.94
CA VAL A 100 -1.52 9.03 0.45
C VAL A 100 -0.15 9.17 1.10
#